data_AF-A0AA39V5F3-F1
#
_entry.id   AF-A0AA39V5F3-F1
#
_cell.length_a   1.000
_cell.length_b   1.000
_cell.length_c   1.000
_cell.angle_alpha   90.00
_cell.angle_beta   90.00
_cell.angle_gamma   90.00
#
_symmetry.space_group_name_H-M   'P 1'
#
loop_
_entity.id
_entity.type
_entity.pdbx_description
1 polymer ?
#
loop_
_entity_poly.entity_id
_entity_poly.type
_entity_poly.pdbx_seq_one_letter_code
_entity_poly.pdbx_strand_id
1 'polypeptide(L)'
;MPFPSILLWSRQRSVHDLVEANHPDATASGLQNLPSELLQMIALHLPLADAASFALVDCRLSMLIGPPYWPRLRASAVITGHREQFLSTLARDLPSWFYCHSCSRLHPRDRIRPPGPFNQPSKP
;
A
#
# COMPACT_ATOMS: atom_id res chain seq x y z
N MET A 1 -25.39 -2.63 -7.84
CA MET A 1 -24.28 -2.79 -6.87
C MET A 1 -22.96 -2.60 -7.62
N PRO A 2 -22.38 -1.38 -7.71
CA PRO A 2 -21.14 -1.20 -8.46
C PRO A 2 -19.93 -1.40 -7.53
N PHE A 3 -19.08 -2.36 -7.87
CA PHE A 3 -17.75 -2.52 -7.29
C PHE A 3 -16.88 -1.29 -7.60
N PRO A 4 -16.20 -0.65 -6.64
CA PRO A 4 -15.26 0.41 -6.97
C PRO A 4 -13.94 -0.19 -7.45
N SER A 5 -13.52 0.26 -8.63
CA SER A 5 -12.25 0.09 -9.33
C SER A 5 -11.00 0.05 -8.43
N ILE A 6 -10.57 -1.15 -8.02
CA ILE A 6 -9.31 -1.35 -7.26
C ILE A 6 -8.13 -1.76 -8.17
N LEU A 7 -8.33 -2.00 -9.46
CA LEU A 7 -7.27 -2.49 -10.34
C LEU A 7 -6.85 -1.45 -11.36
N LEU A 8 -6.03 -0.50 -10.91
CA LEU A 8 -5.11 0.26 -11.76
C LEU A 8 -3.99 0.85 -10.89
N TRP A 9 -3.40 0.01 -10.04
CA TRP A 9 -2.04 0.28 -9.58
C TRP A 9 -1.13 -0.39 -10.61
N SER A 10 -0.75 0.45 -11.56
CA SER A 10 0.31 0.21 -12.52
C SER A 10 1.54 -0.29 -11.79
N ARG A 11 2.05 -1.41 -12.28
CA ARG A 11 3.37 -1.99 -12.03
C ARG A 11 4.45 -0.89 -12.10
N GLN A 12 4.73 -0.22 -11.00
CA GLN A 12 5.97 0.52 -10.82
C GLN A 12 7.05 -0.51 -10.53
N ARG A 13 7.76 -0.93 -11.58
CA ARG A 13 9.06 -1.59 -11.42
C ARG A 13 9.93 -0.66 -10.57
N SER A 14 10.38 -1.17 -9.43
CA SER A 14 11.34 -0.49 -8.58
C SER A 14 12.71 -0.45 -9.27
N VAL A 15 13.47 0.59 -8.99
CA VAL A 15 14.81 0.92 -9.51
C VAL A 15 15.89 -0.12 -9.18
N HIS A 16 15.53 -1.21 -8.49
CA HIS A 16 16.41 -2.34 -8.18
C HIS A 16 16.57 -3.35 -9.33
N ASP A 17 15.74 -3.27 -10.39
CA ASP A 17 15.79 -4.20 -11.53
C ASP A 17 17.04 -4.06 -12.44
N LEU A 18 18.00 -3.18 -12.11
CA LEU A 18 19.23 -3.00 -12.90
C LEU A 18 20.51 -3.57 -12.24
N VAL A 19 20.44 -4.13 -11.02
CA VAL A 19 21.64 -4.59 -10.29
C VAL A 19 21.80 -6.13 -10.23
N GLU A 20 20.90 -6.92 -10.80
CA GLU A 20 20.99 -8.38 -10.68
C GLU A 20 20.86 -9.14 -12.01
N ALA A 21 21.66 -8.72 -12.99
CA ALA A 21 21.74 -9.37 -14.30
C ALA A 21 22.87 -10.43 -14.40
N ASN A 22 23.37 -11.02 -13.30
CA ASN A 22 24.46 -12.01 -13.37
C ASN A 22 24.45 -13.08 -12.25
N HIS A 23 23.35 -13.82 -12.05
CA HIS A 23 23.49 -15.14 -11.42
C HIS A 23 22.48 -16.18 -11.99
N PRO A 24 22.95 -17.21 -12.73
CA PRO A 24 22.07 -18.16 -13.41
C PRO A 24 21.42 -19.23 -12.50
N ASP A 25 21.54 -19.11 -11.18
CA ASP A 25 20.99 -20.10 -10.21
C ASP A 25 20.27 -19.47 -9.00
N ALA A 26 19.85 -18.20 -9.10
CA ALA A 26 18.92 -17.62 -8.13
C ALA A 26 17.51 -18.20 -8.36
N THR A 27 17.36 -19.47 -7.96
CA THR A 27 16.10 -20.18 -7.79
C THR A 27 15.01 -19.20 -7.33
N ALA A 28 13.81 -19.34 -7.88
CA ALA A 28 12.60 -18.65 -7.42
C ALA A 28 12.18 -19.07 -5.98
N SER A 29 13.14 -19.27 -5.08
CA SER A 29 13.01 -19.60 -3.66
C SER A 29 12.60 -18.35 -2.87
N GLY A 30 11.41 -17.84 -3.16
CA GLY A 30 10.81 -16.69 -2.48
C GLY A 30 9.51 -17.02 -1.77
N LEU A 31 8.86 -15.99 -1.25
CA LEU A 31 7.47 -16.01 -0.71
C LEU A 31 6.48 -16.77 -1.62
N GLN A 32 6.76 -16.84 -2.93
CA GLN A 32 5.95 -17.55 -3.91
C GLN A 32 5.96 -19.08 -3.77
N ASN A 33 6.97 -19.67 -3.14
CA ASN A 33 7.02 -21.12 -2.94
C ASN A 33 6.36 -21.55 -1.62
N LEU A 34 5.94 -20.59 -0.80
CA LEU A 34 5.23 -20.92 0.44
C LEU A 34 3.79 -21.37 0.12
N PRO A 35 3.31 -22.42 0.82
CA PRO A 35 1.91 -22.78 0.87
C PRO A 35 1.04 -21.59 1.32
N SER A 36 -0.20 -21.55 0.84
CA SER A 36 -1.17 -20.51 1.19
C SER A 36 -1.41 -20.41 2.69
N GLU A 37 -1.35 -21.53 3.39
CA GLU A 37 -1.62 -21.65 4.82
C GLU A 37 -0.53 -20.92 5.62
N LEU A 38 0.74 -21.07 5.22
CA LEU A 38 1.85 -20.38 5.88
C LEU A 38 1.77 -18.86 5.64
N LEU A 39 1.41 -18.45 4.42
CA LEU A 39 1.23 -17.03 4.10
C LEU A 39 0.08 -16.40 4.91
N GLN A 40 -1.03 -17.13 5.08
CA GLN A 40 -2.15 -16.71 5.92
C GLN A 40 -1.77 -16.68 7.41
N MET A 41 -1.01 -17.67 7.90
CA MET A 41 -0.51 -17.69 9.28
C MET A 41 0.39 -16.49 9.57
N ILE A 42 1.30 -16.14 8.66
CA ILE A 42 2.12 -14.92 8.78
C ILE A 42 1.22 -13.70 8.89
N ALA A 43 0.26 -13.54 7.97
CA ALA A 43 -0.65 -12.41 7.97
C ALA A 43 -1.48 -12.29 9.26
N LEU A 44 -1.90 -13.43 9.83
CA LEU A 44 -2.69 -13.47 11.07
C LEU A 44 -1.91 -12.93 12.28
N HIS A 45 -0.59 -13.09 12.29
CA HIS A 45 0.28 -12.63 13.37
C HIS A 45 0.82 -11.21 13.14
N LEU A 46 0.54 -10.59 12.00
CA LEU A 46 0.91 -9.22 11.72
C LEU A 46 -0.16 -8.24 12.25
N PRO A 47 0.26 -7.06 12.74
CA PRO A 47 -0.66 -5.95 12.96
C PRO A 47 -1.48 -5.64 11.70
N LEU A 48 -2.70 -5.11 11.87
CA LEU A 48 -3.63 -4.87 10.75
C LEU A 48 -3.00 -4.03 9.61
N ALA A 49 -2.24 -2.99 9.95
CA ALA A 49 -1.55 -2.15 8.97
C ALA A 49 -0.46 -2.90 8.20
N ASP A 50 0.28 -3.77 8.88
CA ASP A 50 1.39 -4.51 8.29
C ASP A 50 0.90 -5.70 7.47
N ALA A 51 -0.15 -6.39 7.92
CA ALA A 51 -0.84 -7.44 7.15
C ALA A 51 -1.43 -6.87 5.84
N ALA A 52 -2.01 -5.68 5.91
CA ALA A 52 -2.48 -4.95 4.73
C ALA A 52 -1.34 -4.58 3.78
N SER A 53 -0.19 -4.14 4.32
CA SER A 53 1.00 -3.84 3.51
C SER A 53 1.58 -5.10 2.87
N PHE A 54 1.63 -6.21 3.60
CA PHE A 54 2.06 -7.51 3.12
C PHE A 54 1.20 -8.02 1.96
N ALA A 55 -0.11 -7.80 2.02
CA ALA A 55 -1.02 -8.11 0.91
C ALA A 55 -0.76 -7.27 -0.35
N LEU A 56 -0.07 -6.12 -0.28
CA LEU A 56 0.26 -5.31 -1.47
C LEU A 56 1.57 -5.73 -2.16
N VAL A 57 2.35 -6.62 -1.57
CA VAL A 57 3.67 -7.03 -2.11
C VAL A 57 3.53 -7.65 -3.51
N ASP A 58 2.49 -8.45 -3.74
CA ASP A 58 2.19 -9.01 -5.05
C ASP A 58 0.69 -9.30 -5.25
N CYS A 59 0.31 -9.58 -6.50
CA CYS A 59 -1.08 -9.85 -6.85
C CYS A 59 -1.65 -11.10 -6.18
N ARG A 60 -0.85 -12.15 -5.97
CA ARG A 60 -1.29 -13.40 -5.34
C ARG A 60 -1.60 -13.17 -3.86
N LEU A 61 -0.72 -12.50 -3.14
CA LEU A 61 -0.91 -12.10 -1.74
C LEU A 61 -2.10 -11.15 -1.60
N SER A 62 -2.27 -10.22 -2.53
CA SER A 62 -3.42 -9.30 -2.51
C SER A 62 -4.75 -10.04 -2.63
N MET A 63 -4.81 -11.11 -3.42
CA MET A 63 -6.01 -11.93 -3.56
C MET A 63 -6.19 -12.89 -2.39
N LEU A 64 -5.11 -13.50 -1.90
CA LEU A 64 -5.14 -14.50 -0.85
C LEU A 64 -5.43 -13.90 0.54
N ILE A 65 -4.72 -12.83 0.88
CA ILE A 65 -4.71 -12.24 2.21
C ILE A 65 -5.59 -11.01 2.26
N GLY A 66 -5.58 -10.16 1.23
CA GLY A 66 -6.25 -8.87 1.22
C GLY A 66 -7.74 -8.83 1.64
N PRO A 67 -8.61 -9.73 1.14
CA PRO A 67 -10.08 -9.62 1.33
C PRO A 67 -10.55 -9.39 2.78
N PRO A 68 -10.08 -10.13 3.81
CA PRO A 68 -10.45 -9.86 5.20
C PRO A 68 -9.85 -8.57 5.78
N TYR A 69 -8.71 -8.08 5.31
CA TYR A 69 -8.03 -6.92 5.90
C TYR A 69 -8.52 -5.58 5.33
N TRP A 70 -8.92 -5.50 4.05
CA TRP A 70 -9.38 -4.22 3.45
C TRP A 70 -10.61 -3.60 4.14
N PRO A 71 -11.67 -4.36 4.47
CA PRO A 71 -12.82 -3.81 5.20
C PRO A 71 -12.43 -3.39 6.62
N ARG A 72 -11.64 -4.21 7.32
CA ARG A 72 -11.15 -3.92 8.68
C ARG A 72 -10.30 -2.64 8.72
N LEU A 73 -9.42 -2.47 7.73
CA LEU A 73 -8.59 -1.28 7.61
C LEU A 73 -9.43 -0.04 7.32
N ARG A 74 -10.47 -0.13 6.48
CA ARG A 74 -11.41 0.97 6.25
C ARG A 74 -12.18 1.35 7.52
N ALA A 75 -12.64 0.36 8.29
CA ALA A 75 -13.33 0.60 9.56
C ALA A 75 -12.40 1.17 10.65
N SER A 76 -11.12 0.77 10.67
CA SER A 76 -10.12 1.20 11.67
C SER A 76 -9.80 2.69 11.64
N ALA A 77 -10.15 3.38 10.55
CA ALA A 77 -9.95 4.83 10.38
C ALA A 77 -10.60 5.65 11.50
N VAL A 78 -11.70 5.15 12.07
CA VAL A 78 -12.50 5.88 13.05
C VAL A 78 -12.07 5.57 14.49
N ILE A 79 -11.46 4.41 14.74
CA ILE A 79 -11.38 3.85 16.10
C ILE A 79 -9.93 3.66 16.58
N THR A 80 -9.02 3.21 15.73
CA THR A 80 -7.72 2.67 16.19
C THR A 80 -6.49 3.21 15.45
N GLY A 81 -6.65 4.07 14.45
CA GLY A 81 -5.51 4.68 13.74
C GLY A 81 -4.72 3.73 12.83
N HIS A 82 -5.07 2.43 12.73
CA HIS A 82 -4.33 1.50 11.86
C HIS A 82 -4.33 1.91 10.39
N ARG A 83 -5.39 2.57 9.93
CA ARG A 83 -5.41 3.14 8.57
C ARG A 83 -4.36 4.21 8.37
N GLU A 84 -4.17 5.10 9.35
CA GLU A 84 -3.16 6.15 9.31
C GLU A 84 -1.76 5.55 9.31
N GLN A 85 -1.51 4.55 10.16
CA GLN A 85 -0.25 3.81 10.19
C GLN A 85 0.02 3.15 8.82
N PHE A 86 -0.97 2.48 8.24
CA PHE A 86 -0.86 1.87 6.91
C PHE A 86 -0.53 2.90 5.82
N LEU A 87 -1.27 4.01 5.75
CA LEU A 87 -1.05 5.03 4.72
C LEU A 87 0.29 5.74 4.92
N SER A 88 0.73 5.95 6.16
CA SER A 88 2.03 6.50 6.49
C SER A 88 3.16 5.56 6.05
N THR A 89 3.04 4.26 6.31
CA THR A 89 3.98 3.26 5.81
C THR A 89 4.03 3.28 4.28
N LEU A 90 2.87 3.20 3.63
CA LEU A 90 2.78 3.19 2.18
C LEU A 90 3.34 4.49 1.54
N ALA A 91 3.20 5.64 2.20
CA ALA A 91 3.79 6.90 1.75
C ALA A 91 5.33 6.90 1.79
N ARG A 92 5.95 6.16 2.73
CA ARG A 92 7.42 6.04 2.80
C ARG A 92 7.96 5.26 1.61
N ASP A 93 7.23 4.24 1.18
CA ASP A 93 7.64 3.35 0.08
C ASP A 93 7.29 3.92 -1.31
N LEU A 94 6.44 4.96 -1.36
CA LEU A 94 6.00 5.63 -2.59
C LEU A 94 6.51 7.08 -2.64
N PRO A 95 7.72 7.34 -3.15
CA PRO A 95 8.36 8.65 -3.07
C PRO A 95 7.60 9.77 -3.81
N SER A 96 6.80 9.44 -4.81
CA SER A 96 5.95 10.39 -5.54
C SER A 96 4.61 10.68 -4.86
N TRP A 97 4.33 10.03 -3.73
CA TRP A 97 3.12 10.20 -2.94
C TRP A 97 3.46 10.72 -1.54
N PHE A 98 2.45 11.25 -0.86
CA PHE A 98 2.53 11.56 0.56
C PHE A 98 1.17 11.31 1.22
N TYR A 99 1.20 11.07 2.52
CA TYR A 99 0.00 10.92 3.32
C TYR A 99 -0.46 12.28 3.87
N CYS A 100 -1.70 12.66 3.57
CA CYS A 100 -2.35 13.84 4.12
C CYS A 100 -3.21 13.46 5.33
N HIS A 101 -2.82 13.95 6.52
CA HIS A 101 -3.55 13.73 7.77
C HIS A 101 -4.95 14.36 7.75
N SER A 102 -5.11 15.52 7.12
CA SER A 102 -6.42 16.21 7.03
C SER A 102 -7.42 15.46 6.14
N CYS A 103 -6.95 14.87 5.03
CA CYS A 103 -7.81 14.15 4.08
C CYS A 103 -7.88 12.63 4.36
N SER A 104 -7.00 12.10 5.22
CA SER A 104 -6.83 10.67 5.49
C SER A 104 -6.62 9.82 4.23
N ARG A 105 -5.84 10.34 3.29
CA ARG A 105 -5.58 9.77 1.95
C ARG A 105 -4.16 10.04 1.48
N LEU A 106 -3.70 9.21 0.54
CA LEU A 106 -2.49 9.47 -0.23
C LEU A 106 -2.79 10.41 -1.39
N HIS A 107 -1.94 11.39 -1.59
CA HIS A 107 -2.01 12.29 -2.75
C HIS A 107 -0.66 12.26 -3.49
N PRO A 108 -0.66 12.45 -4.82
CA PRO A 108 0.57 12.68 -5.56
C PRO A 108 1.21 13.98 -5.08
N ARG A 109 2.52 13.98 -4.87
CA ARG A 109 3.28 15.18 -4.46
C ARG A 109 3.14 16.32 -5.46
N ASP A 110 3.07 16.00 -6.75
CA ASP A 110 2.94 16.97 -7.84
C ASP A 110 1.59 17.73 -7.83
N ARG A 111 0.60 17.23 -7.08
CA ARG A 111 -0.74 17.85 -6.97
C ARG A 111 -0.94 18.66 -5.70
N ILE A 112 0.02 18.68 -4.79
CA ILE A 112 -0.02 19.59 -3.65
C ILE A 112 0.54 20.92 -4.13
N ARG A 113 -0.26 21.98 -4.04
CA ARG A 113 0.36 23.30 -3.98
C ARG A 113 1.08 23.40 -2.63
N PRO A 114 2.29 24.00 -2.56
CA PRO A 114 2.88 24.32 -1.28
C PRO A 114 1.85 25.06 -0.42
N PRO A 115 1.87 24.94 0.92
CA PRO A 115 1.00 25.72 1.78
C PRO A 115 1.24 27.20 1.47
N GLY A 116 0.37 27.75 0.61
CA GLY A 116 0.36 29.15 0.27
C GLY A 116 -0.17 29.92 1.47
N PRO A 117 0.15 31.23 1.59
CA PRO A 117 -0.39 32.04 2.67
C PRO A 117 -1.92 31.90 2.70
N PHE A 118 -2.46 31.59 3.88
CA PHE A 118 -3.85 31.19 4.19
C PHE A 118 -4.98 32.12 3.68
N ASN A 119 -4.67 33.21 2.98
CA ASN A 119 -5.59 34.28 2.61
C ASN A 119 -5.63 34.53 1.10
N GLN A 120 -6.08 33.55 0.30
CA GLN A 120 -6.58 33.87 -1.05
C GLN A 120 -8.01 33.35 -1.21
N PRO A 121 -8.99 34.25 -1.41
CA PRO A 121 -10.35 33.84 -1.69
C PRO A 121 -10.38 33.04 -3.00
N SER A 122 -11.16 31.94 -3.00
CA SER A 122 -11.43 31.15 -4.20
C SER A 122 -11.97 32.08 -5.30
N LYS A 123 -11.26 32.12 -6.42
CA LYS A 123 -11.68 32.84 -7.63
C LYS A 123 -12.97 32.17 -8.17
N PRO A 124 -13.98 32.94 -8.58
CA PRO A 124 -15.26 32.41 -9.08
C PRO A 124 -15.10 31.56 -10.34
#